data_AF-A0A931M2R8-F1
#
_entry.id   AF-A0A931M2R8-F1
#
_cell.length_a   1.000
_cell.length_b   1.000
_cell.length_c   1.000
_cell.angle_alpha   90.00
_cell.angle_beta   90.00
_cell.angle_gamma   90.00
#
_symmetry.space_group_name_H-M   'P 1'
#
loop_
_entity.id
_entity.type
_entity.pdbx_description
1 polymer ?
#
loop_
_entity_poly.entity_id
_entity_poly.type
_entity_poly.pdbx_seq_one_letter_code
_entity_poly.pdbx_strand_id
1 'polypeptide(L)'
;MSGLLLLLLALSYYLFDRWHFERKQAWQRKRYVVFKRDKWRCVFCGKPATQVHHKRYAKRNIGKEPIHWLVSVCNDCHDSLHDKK
;
A
#
# COMPACT_ATOMS: atom_id res chain seq x y z
N MET A 1 30.96 -9.13 23.37
CA MET A 1 30.43 -9.24 22.00
C MET A 1 31.35 -8.43 21.10
N SER A 2 31.93 -9.01 20.05
CA SER A 2 32.92 -8.33 19.21
C SER A 2 32.32 -7.11 18.51
N GLY A 3 33.11 -6.03 18.33
CA GLY A 3 32.66 -4.79 17.68
C GLY A 3 32.09 -5.00 16.26
N LEU A 4 32.55 -6.04 15.56
CA LEU A 4 32.03 -6.44 14.25
C LEU A 4 30.55 -6.86 14.30
N LEU A 5 30.14 -7.58 15.35
CA LEU A 5 28.75 -8.02 15.49
C LEU A 5 27.79 -6.85 15.73
N LEU A 6 28.22 -5.85 16.52
CA LEU A 6 27.44 -4.62 16.74
C LEU A 6 27.27 -3.81 15.45
N LEU A 7 28.32 -3.70 14.63
CA LEU A 7 28.26 -3.02 13.34
C LEU A 7 27.32 -3.73 12.36
N LEU A 8 27.35 -5.07 12.31
CA LEU A 8 26.45 -5.84 11.45
C LEU A 8 24.98 -5.70 11.86
N LEU A 9 24.69 -5.67 13.17
CA LEU A 9 23.33 -5.43 13.68
C LEU A 9 22.85 -4.00 13.40
N ALA A 10 23.71 -3.00 13.59
CA ALA A 10 23.38 -1.62 13.28
C ALA A 10 23.11 -1.43 11.78
N LEU A 11 23.93 -2.03 10.91
CA LEU A 11 23.75 -1.99 9.47
C LEU A 11 22.46 -2.71 9.05
N SER A 12 22.17 -3.89 9.60
CA SER A 12 20.96 -4.64 9.25
C SER A 12 19.69 -3.88 9.66
N TYR A 13 19.68 -3.27 10.84
CA TYR A 13 18.58 -2.43 11.31
C TYR A 13 18.39 -1.20 10.40
N TYR A 14 19.48 -0.49 10.07
CA TYR A 14 19.44 0.65 9.16
C TYR A 14 18.89 0.27 7.77
N LEU A 15 19.36 -0.85 7.22
CA LEU A 15 18.90 -1.33 5.91
C LEU A 15 17.41 -1.73 5.95
N PHE A 16 16.95 -2.35 7.03
CA PHE A 16 15.54 -2.69 7.22
C PHE A 16 14.66 -1.43 7.29
N ASP A 17 15.03 -0.45 8.11
CA ASP A 17 14.30 0.81 8.26
C ASP A 17 14.22 1.57 6.94
N ARG A 18 15.36 1.67 6.23
CA ARG A 18 15.42 2.27 4.91
C ARG A 18 14.49 1.57 3.93
N TRP A 19 14.57 0.25 3.85
CA TRP A 19 13.70 -0.54 2.96
C TRP A 19 12.21 -0.36 3.29
N HIS A 20 11.87 -0.37 4.58
CA HIS A 20 10.50 -0.18 5.03
C HIS A 20 9.97 1.21 4.66
N PHE A 21 10.80 2.24 4.87
CA PHE A 21 10.49 3.62 4.50
C PHE A 21 10.28 3.80 2.99
N GLU A 22 11.18 3.25 2.16
CA GLU A 22 11.07 3.28 0.70
C GLU A 22 9.76 2.64 0.22
N ARG A 23 9.37 1.49 0.79
CA ARG A 23 8.09 0.83 0.48
C ARG A 23 6.88 1.65 0.90
N LYS A 24 6.91 2.25 2.08
CA LYS A 24 5.86 3.15 2.56
C LYS A 24 5.67 4.32 1.58
N GLN A 25 6.76 4.98 1.17
CA GLN A 25 6.68 6.07 0.20
C GLN A 25 6.15 5.63 -1.17
N ALA A 26 6.61 4.49 -1.68
CA ALA A 26 6.16 3.96 -2.97
C ALA A 26 4.64 3.70 -2.97
N TRP A 27 4.12 3.14 -1.87
CA TRP A 27 2.68 2.94 -1.70
C TRP A 27 1.92 4.26 -1.61
N GLN A 28 2.41 5.25 -0.85
CA GLN A 28 1.76 6.56 -0.74
C GLN A 28 1.65 7.26 -2.11
N ARG A 29 2.72 7.23 -2.92
CA ARG A 29 2.69 7.76 -4.29
C ARG A 29 1.68 7.02 -5.16
N LYS A 30 1.68 5.68 -5.13
CA LYS A 30 0.72 4.88 -5.90
C LYS A 30 -0.73 5.16 -5.48
N ARG A 31 -0.99 5.22 -4.17
CA ARG A 31 -2.28 5.54 -3.56
C ARG A 31 -2.79 6.90 -4.04
N TYR A 32 -1.93 7.91 -4.07
CA TYR A 32 -2.27 9.23 -4.60
C TYR A 32 -2.71 9.18 -6.06
N VAL A 33 -2.00 8.46 -6.93
CA VAL A 33 -2.36 8.36 -8.36
C VAL A 33 -3.72 7.66 -8.54
N VAL A 34 -4.00 6.61 -7.76
CA VAL A 34 -5.30 5.91 -7.80
C VAL A 34 -6.43 6.86 -7.43
N PHE A 35 -6.28 7.59 -6.32
CA PHE A 35 -7.27 8.55 -5.91
C PHE A 35 -7.45 9.71 -6.89
N LYS A 36 -6.35 10.23 -7.45
CA LYS A 36 -6.41 11.29 -8.47
C LYS A 36 -7.17 10.83 -9.70
N ARG A 37 -6.92 9.60 -10.18
CA ARG A 37 -7.65 8.97 -11.29
C ARG A 37 -9.16 8.88 -10.98
N ASP A 38 -9.49 8.46 -9.77
CA ASP A 38 -10.88 8.25 -9.32
C ASP A 38 -11.53 9.53 -8.77
N LYS A 39 -10.91 10.70 -9.00
CA LYS A 39 -11.41 12.03 -8.58
C LYS A 39 -11.73 12.12 -7.09
N TRP A 40 -10.96 11.43 -6.25
CA TRP A 40 -11.16 11.35 -4.79
C TRP A 40 -12.53 10.80 -4.37
N ARG A 41 -13.20 10.06 -5.25
CA ARG A 41 -14.53 9.49 -5.00
C ARG A 41 -14.50 7.97 -5.04
N CYS A 42 -15.35 7.37 -4.24
CA CYS A 42 -15.61 5.94 -4.23
C CYS A 42 -16.18 5.56 -5.59
N VAL A 43 -15.55 4.59 -6.26
CA VAL A 43 -15.98 4.15 -7.60
C VAL A 43 -17.33 3.43 -7.59
N PHE A 44 -17.81 3.00 -6.42
CA PHE A 44 -19.06 2.25 -6.29
C PHE A 44 -20.25 3.13 -5.88
N CYS A 45 -20.06 4.09 -4.96
CA CYS A 45 -21.16 4.88 -4.39
C CYS A 45 -20.99 6.39 -4.55
N GLY A 46 -19.86 6.87 -5.10
CA GLY A 46 -19.62 8.30 -5.33
C GLY A 46 -19.29 9.15 -4.09
N LYS A 47 -19.42 8.62 -2.87
CA LYS A 47 -18.96 9.25 -1.62
C LYS A 47 -17.44 9.53 -1.65
N PRO A 48 -16.90 10.42 -0.81
CA PRO A 48 -15.45 10.61 -0.70
C PRO A 48 -14.73 9.28 -0.44
N ALA A 49 -13.68 9.01 -1.22
CA ALA A 49 -12.88 7.81 -1.02
C ALA A 49 -11.90 8.01 0.14
N THR A 50 -11.81 7.01 1.01
CA THR A 50 -10.92 7.03 2.17
C THR A 50 -9.82 5.97 2.06
N GLN A 51 -10.01 4.96 1.22
CA GLN A 51 -9.10 3.83 1.08
C GLN A 51 -8.89 3.45 -0.39
N VAL A 52 -7.86 2.64 -0.65
CA VAL A 52 -7.65 1.99 -1.94
C VAL A 52 -7.84 0.48 -1.74
N HIS A 53 -8.76 -0.09 -2.51
CA HIS A 53 -9.05 -1.52 -2.51
C HIS A 53 -8.31 -2.23 -3.64
N HIS A 54 -7.77 -3.41 -3.34
CA HIS A 54 -7.16 -4.31 -4.31
C HIS A 54 -8.23 -5.21 -4.95
N LYS A 55 -8.53 -5.00 -6.24
CA LYS A 55 -9.37 -5.93 -7.02
C LYS A 55 -8.71 -7.29 -7.26
N ARG A 56 -7.38 -7.32 -7.21
CA ARG A 56 -6.54 -8.51 -7.38
C ARG A 56 -5.29 -8.36 -6.52
N TYR A 57 -4.86 -9.45 -5.90
CA TYR A 57 -3.62 -9.51 -5.15
C TYR A 57 -2.51 -10.17 -5.98
N ALA A 58 -1.35 -9.53 -6.04
CA ALA A 58 -0.19 -10.12 -6.70
C ALA A 58 0.40 -11.23 -5.82
N LYS A 59 0.59 -12.44 -6.38
CA LYS A 59 1.22 -13.57 -5.67
C LYS A 59 2.71 -13.33 -5.38
N ARG A 60 3.36 -12.49 -6.18
CA ARG A 60 4.76 -12.06 -6.06
C ARG A 60 4.82 -10.56 -6.34
N ASN A 61 5.85 -9.87 -5.84
CA ASN A 61 6.05 -8.43 -6.03
C ASN A 61 4.91 -7.55 -5.47
N ILE A 62 4.42 -7.88 -4.27
CA ILE A 62 3.38 -7.08 -3.56
C ILE A 62 3.85 -5.62 -3.40
N GLY A 63 3.02 -4.69 -3.82
CA GLY A 63 3.31 -3.26 -3.88
C GLY A 63 3.77 -2.78 -5.26
N LYS A 64 4.05 -3.67 -6.21
CA LYS A 64 4.38 -3.35 -7.62
C LYS A 64 3.26 -3.69 -8.60
N GLU A 65 2.07 -4.05 -8.12
CA GLU A 65 0.93 -4.36 -8.97
C GLU A 65 0.50 -3.17 -9.85
N PRO A 66 -0.08 -3.45 -11.04
CA PRO A 66 -0.60 -2.42 -11.93
C PRO A 66 -1.69 -1.58 -11.28
N ILE A 67 -1.72 -0.28 -11.60
CA ILE A 67 -2.69 0.65 -11.00
C ILE A 67 -4.16 0.29 -11.32
N HIS A 68 -4.42 -0.36 -12.45
CA HIS A 68 -5.77 -0.78 -12.82
C HIS A 68 -6.30 -1.94 -11.95
N TRP A 69 -5.47 -2.56 -11.09
CA TRP A 69 -5.91 -3.51 -10.05
C TRP A 69 -6.37 -2.81 -8.78
N LEU A 70 -6.18 -1.50 -8.68
CA LEU A 70 -6.50 -0.70 -7.51
C LEU A 70 -7.68 0.21 -7.82
N VAL A 71 -8.58 0.40 -6.85
CA VAL A 71 -9.70 1.34 -6.95
C VAL A 71 -9.89 2.11 -5.64
N SER A 72 -10.30 3.38 -5.76
CA SER A 72 -10.65 4.21 -4.62
C SER A 72 -12.04 3.87 -4.10
N VAL A 73 -12.14 3.64 -2.79
CA VAL A 73 -13.38 3.27 -2.11
C VAL A 73 -13.55 4.04 -0.81
N CYS A 74 -14.80 4.25 -0.38
CA CYS A 74 -15.11 4.69 0.98
C CYS A 74 -15.03 3.50 1.95
N ASN A 75 -15.07 3.78 3.25
CA ASN A 75 -15.00 2.74 4.29
C ASN A 75 -16.11 1.69 4.14
N ASP A 76 -17.37 2.14 4.05
CA ASP A 76 -18.54 1.26 3.93
C ASP A 76 -18.42 0.28 2.76
N CYS A 77 -18.01 0.77 1.58
CA CYS A 77 -17.83 -0.06 0.40
C CYS A 77 -16.61 -0.97 0.52
N HIS A 78 -15.53 -0.52 1.18
CA HIS A 78 -14.35 -1.34 1.41
C HIS A 78 -14.69 -2.57 2.27
N ASP A 79 -15.39 -2.35 3.38
CA ASP A 79 -15.73 -3.40 4.33
C ASP A 79 -16.71 -4.40 3.69
N SER A 80 -17.72 -3.89 2.97
CA SER A 80 -18.67 -4.72 2.19
C SER A 80 -18.00 -5.62 1.13
N LEU A 81 -16.79 -5.28 0.66
CA LEU A 81 -16.05 -6.08 -0.30
C LEU A 81 -15.23 -7.20 0.36
N HIS A 82 -14.85 -7.04 1.63
CA HIS A 82 -14.15 -8.08 2.40
C HIS A 82 -15.12 -9.05 3.09
N ASP A 83 -16.36 -8.64 3.32
CA ASP A 83 -17.41 -9.46 3.94
C ASP A 83 -18.07 -10.46 2.98
N LYS A 84 -17.79 -10.38 1.67
CA LYS A 84 -18.20 -11.41 0.71
C LYS A 84 -17.22 -12.59 0.72
N LYS A 85 -17.35 -13.45 1.74
CA LYS A 85 -16.88 -14.83 1.67
C LYS A 85 -17.99 -15.75 1.19
#